data_AF-A0A7C4Z4M6-F1
#
_entry.id   AF-A0A7C4Z4M6-F1
#
_cell.length_a   1.000
_cell.length_b   1.000
_cell.length_c   1.000
_cell.angle_alpha   90.00
_cell.angle_beta   90.00
_cell.angle_gamma   90.00
#
_symmetry.space_group_name_H-M   'P 1'
#
loop_
_entity.id
_entity.type
_entity.pdbx_description
1 polymer ?
#
loop_
_entity_poly.entity_id
_entity_poly.type
_entity_poly.pdbx_seq_one_letter_code
_entity_poly.pdbx_strand_id
1 'polypeptide(L)'
;MLKKIPVHPFLFGAFSVISLAAYNIGQIFIGEITRPLLFSLALAGILFWILYQLVRDSHRAALTSAALLFLFFTYGQIYTAFEGESILGLGLFRHRILFPFFCFIGLVVVVWIVRRMKQPESFTYSLNLVSIFLLIYPFFTILSNLIQQSISNASSKNESAVANSSVDAVMPDVYYIILDGYGRQDVLLNEYGFDNSEFINGLRARGFYIAECSQSNYAHTLYSLPSSLNYDYLDSLGATNDAERISLLKHGAVRAAFEAQGYSIVAFPTGWSMTEWTDADIYPDYGKSFTTLTEFETLFLDTTLLRVATDYDRLNSKTTPYSEARRLRVLSMIQTLKEVPTREGKYFVFAHFVIPHPPFSFG
;
A
#
# COMPACT_ATOMS: atom_id res chain seq x y z
N MET A 1 -26.28 -22.50 -16.10
CA MET A 1 -25.19 -21.64 -16.60
C MET A 1 -23.80 -22.10 -16.12
N LEU A 2 -23.58 -22.23 -14.79
CA LEU A 2 -22.27 -22.59 -14.20
C LEU A 2 -21.67 -23.93 -14.64
N LYS A 3 -22.47 -24.89 -15.12
CA LYS A 3 -21.97 -26.17 -15.67
C LYS A 3 -21.43 -26.05 -17.10
N LYS A 4 -21.92 -25.09 -17.88
CA LYS A 4 -21.68 -24.99 -19.33
C LYS A 4 -20.62 -23.95 -19.70
N ILE A 5 -20.49 -22.88 -18.92
CA ILE A 5 -19.57 -21.78 -19.22
C ILE A 5 -18.45 -21.77 -18.18
N PRO A 6 -17.20 -22.02 -18.58
CA PRO A 6 -16.07 -22.06 -17.65
C PRO A 6 -15.55 -20.65 -17.35
N VAL A 7 -16.15 -19.98 -16.36
CA VAL A 7 -15.80 -18.61 -15.94
C VAL A 7 -14.68 -18.56 -14.90
N HIS A 8 -14.32 -19.69 -14.30
CA HIS A 8 -13.31 -19.79 -13.24
C HIS A 8 -11.94 -19.16 -13.56
N PRO A 9 -11.40 -19.13 -14.80
CA PRO A 9 -10.11 -18.45 -15.04
C PRO A 9 -10.18 -16.96 -14.71
N PHE A 10 -11.28 -16.30 -15.06
CA PHE A 10 -11.52 -14.89 -14.77
C PHE A 10 -11.75 -14.64 -13.28
N LEU A 11 -12.52 -15.52 -12.62
CA LEU A 11 -12.78 -15.43 -11.19
C LEU A 11 -11.50 -15.67 -10.36
N PHE A 12 -10.63 -16.59 -10.79
CA PHE A 12 -9.31 -16.78 -10.17
C PHE A 12 -8.40 -15.57 -10.37
N GLY A 13 -8.39 -14.99 -11.58
CA GLY A 13 -7.69 -13.72 -11.83
C GLY A 13 -8.19 -12.62 -10.89
N ALA A 14 -9.50 -12.40 -10.82
CA ALA A 14 -10.09 -11.43 -9.90
C ALA A 14 -9.76 -11.72 -8.43
N PHE A 15 -9.80 -12.99 -8.02
CA PHE A 15 -9.48 -13.41 -6.66
C PHE A 15 -8.05 -13.04 -6.26
N SER A 16 -7.06 -13.22 -7.14
CA SER A 16 -5.66 -12.87 -6.85
C SER A 16 -5.50 -11.39 -6.44
N VAL A 17 -6.26 -10.50 -7.06
CA VAL A 17 -6.21 -9.05 -6.79
C VAL A 17 -7.07 -8.69 -5.57
N ILE A 18 -8.31 -9.18 -5.54
CA ILE A 18 -9.28 -8.83 -4.49
C ILE A 18 -8.85 -9.38 -3.12
N SER A 19 -8.24 -10.57 -3.07
CA SER A 19 -7.69 -11.13 -1.83
C SER A 19 -6.51 -10.33 -1.30
N LEU A 20 -5.58 -9.92 -2.18
CA LEU A 20 -4.46 -9.06 -1.80
C LEU A 20 -4.95 -7.69 -1.34
N ALA A 21 -5.93 -7.11 -2.02
CA ALA A 21 -6.55 -5.85 -1.62
C ALA A 21 -7.25 -5.96 -0.27
N ALA A 22 -7.99 -7.04 -0.01
CA ALA A 22 -8.66 -7.27 1.26
C ALA A 22 -7.67 -7.37 2.43
N TYR A 23 -6.51 -7.99 2.22
CA TYR A 23 -5.45 -8.06 3.23
C TYR A 23 -4.84 -6.69 3.55
N ASN A 24 -4.77 -5.79 2.55
CA ASN A 24 -4.12 -4.49 2.67
C ASN A 24 -5.11 -3.31 2.70
N ILE A 25 -6.41 -3.55 2.90
CA ILE A 25 -7.45 -2.53 2.67
C ILE A 25 -7.31 -1.29 3.56
N GLY A 26 -6.75 -1.43 4.76
CA GLY A 26 -6.46 -0.30 5.66
C GLY A 26 -5.24 0.54 5.26
N GLN A 27 -4.47 0.12 4.26
CA GLN A 27 -3.23 0.77 3.83
C GLN A 27 -3.31 1.33 2.40
N ILE A 28 -4.23 0.85 1.58
CA ILE A 28 -4.37 1.21 0.17
C ILE A 28 -5.61 2.08 -0.06
N PHE A 29 -5.64 2.78 -1.19
CA PHE A 29 -6.90 3.36 -1.67
C PHE A 29 -7.65 2.33 -2.50
N ILE A 30 -8.99 2.28 -2.35
CA ILE A 30 -9.83 1.34 -3.12
C ILE A 30 -9.65 1.48 -4.64
N GLY A 31 -9.34 2.71 -5.12
CA GLY A 31 -9.10 2.98 -6.53
C GLY A 31 -7.86 2.26 -7.10
N GLU A 32 -6.88 1.93 -6.26
CA GLU A 32 -5.63 1.26 -6.66
C GLU A 32 -5.85 -0.19 -7.08
N ILE A 33 -7.00 -0.78 -6.74
CA ILE A 33 -7.40 -2.13 -7.17
C ILE A 33 -7.66 -2.18 -8.68
N THR A 34 -8.06 -1.06 -9.28
CA THR A 34 -8.60 -1.03 -10.65
C THR A 34 -7.60 -1.53 -11.69
N ARG A 35 -6.36 -1.03 -11.68
CA ARG A 35 -5.34 -1.38 -12.68
C ARG A 35 -4.89 -2.85 -12.54
N PRO A 36 -4.54 -3.36 -11.34
CA PRO A 36 -4.28 -4.79 -11.13
C PRO A 36 -5.44 -5.70 -11.53
N LEU A 37 -6.69 -5.31 -11.22
CA LEU A 37 -7.87 -6.10 -11.57
C LEU A 37 -8.06 -6.18 -13.09
N LEU A 38 -7.97 -5.04 -13.79
CA LEU A 38 -8.03 -5.00 -15.25
C LEU A 38 -6.89 -5.82 -15.88
N PHE A 39 -5.68 -5.71 -15.35
CA PHE A 39 -4.54 -6.50 -15.80
C PHE A 39 -4.79 -8.00 -15.63
N SER A 40 -5.26 -8.43 -14.46
CA SER A 40 -5.51 -9.84 -14.16
C SER A 40 -6.64 -10.43 -15.00
N LEU A 41 -7.73 -9.68 -15.20
CA LEU A 41 -8.84 -10.08 -16.07
C LEU A 41 -8.44 -10.12 -17.55
N ALA A 42 -7.65 -9.14 -18.01
CA ALA A 42 -7.13 -9.13 -19.38
C ALA A 42 -6.17 -10.30 -19.61
N LEU A 43 -5.26 -10.58 -18.68
CA LEU A 43 -4.36 -11.73 -18.74
C LEU A 43 -5.14 -13.04 -18.81
N ALA A 44 -6.16 -13.21 -17.96
CA ALA A 44 -7.02 -14.39 -17.98
C ALA A 44 -7.77 -14.54 -19.31
N GLY A 45 -8.33 -13.43 -19.84
CA GLY A 45 -9.05 -13.42 -21.11
C GLY A 45 -8.17 -13.72 -22.32
N ILE A 46 -7.00 -13.09 -22.39
CA ILE A 46 -6.02 -13.31 -23.46
C ILE A 46 -5.52 -14.75 -23.43
N LEU A 47 -5.14 -15.25 -22.25
CA LEU A 47 -4.65 -16.63 -22.09
C LEU A 47 -5.72 -17.66 -22.48
N PHE A 48 -6.96 -17.46 -22.00
CA PHE A 48 -8.10 -18.30 -22.37
C PHE A 48 -8.35 -18.28 -23.87
N TRP A 49 -8.35 -17.09 -24.48
CA TRP A 49 -8.58 -16.95 -25.92
C TRP A 49 -7.50 -17.67 -26.73
N ILE A 50 -6.21 -17.47 -26.42
CA ILE A 50 -5.10 -18.16 -27.09
C ILE A 50 -5.27 -19.68 -26.98
N LEU A 51 -5.48 -20.19 -25.78
CA LEU A 51 -5.63 -21.63 -25.56
C LEU A 51 -6.88 -22.20 -26.22
N TYR A 52 -7.97 -21.43 -26.28
CA TYR A 52 -9.17 -21.82 -27.00
C TYR A 52 -8.92 -21.92 -28.51
N GLN A 53 -8.18 -20.97 -29.10
CA GLN A 53 -7.84 -21.05 -30.53
C GLN A 53 -6.94 -22.25 -30.86
N LEU A 54 -6.06 -22.64 -29.93
CA LEU A 54 -5.14 -23.76 -30.11
C LEU A 54 -5.82 -25.12 -29.91
N VAL A 55 -6.65 -25.25 -28.86
CA VAL A 55 -7.24 -26.55 -28.44
C VAL A 55 -8.64 -26.76 -29.03
N ARG A 56 -9.35 -25.68 -29.39
CA ARG A 56 -10.74 -25.68 -29.90
C ARG A 56 -11.75 -26.33 -28.94
N ASP A 57 -11.44 -26.36 -27.65
CA ASP A 57 -12.27 -26.87 -26.56
C ASP A 57 -12.24 -25.85 -25.41
N SER A 58 -13.40 -25.28 -25.09
CA SER A 58 -13.52 -24.22 -24.08
C SER A 58 -13.23 -24.73 -22.66
N HIS A 59 -13.58 -25.98 -22.33
CA HIS A 59 -13.35 -26.54 -21.01
C HIS A 59 -11.87 -26.84 -20.79
N ARG A 60 -11.18 -27.39 -21.79
CA ARG A 60 -9.70 -27.58 -21.74
C ARG A 60 -8.97 -26.25 -21.67
N ALA A 61 -9.36 -25.29 -22.51
CA ALA A 61 -8.73 -23.98 -22.55
C ALA A 61 -8.87 -23.27 -21.20
N ALA A 62 -10.07 -23.28 -20.60
CA ALA A 62 -10.29 -22.67 -19.29
C ALA A 62 -9.50 -23.37 -18.18
N LEU A 63 -9.55 -24.69 -18.10
CA LEU A 63 -8.83 -25.43 -17.07
C LEU A 63 -7.31 -25.20 -17.16
N THR A 64 -6.78 -25.21 -18.38
CA THR A 64 -5.36 -24.92 -18.63
C THR A 64 -5.02 -23.47 -18.28
N SER A 65 -5.89 -22.51 -18.62
CA SER A 65 -5.71 -21.09 -18.27
C SER A 65 -5.69 -20.92 -16.75
N ALA A 66 -6.65 -21.49 -16.04
CA ALA A 66 -6.72 -21.39 -14.58
C ALA A 66 -5.49 -21.99 -13.91
N ALA A 67 -4.99 -23.14 -14.39
CA ALA A 67 -3.78 -23.75 -13.84
C ALA A 67 -2.52 -22.89 -14.08
N LEU A 68 -2.38 -22.30 -15.26
CA LEU A 68 -1.28 -21.39 -15.57
C LEU A 68 -1.37 -20.07 -14.80
N LEU A 69 -2.58 -19.49 -14.66
CA LEU A 69 -2.81 -18.31 -13.83
C LEU A 69 -2.50 -18.60 -12.36
N PHE A 70 -2.87 -19.78 -11.86
CA PHE A 70 -2.52 -20.20 -10.50
C PHE A 70 -1.01 -20.22 -10.31
N LEU A 71 -0.24 -20.84 -11.21
CA LEU A 71 1.23 -20.81 -11.15
C LEU A 71 1.79 -19.38 -11.25
N PHE A 72 1.19 -18.56 -12.12
CA PHE A 72 1.60 -17.17 -12.31
C PHE A 72 1.40 -16.32 -11.04
N PHE A 73 0.24 -16.39 -10.40
CA PHE A 73 -0.10 -15.58 -9.21
C PHE A 73 0.46 -16.13 -7.90
N THR A 74 0.94 -17.38 -7.86
CA THR A 74 1.53 -17.98 -6.65
C THR A 74 3.05 -17.94 -6.64
N TYR A 75 3.70 -17.68 -7.78
CA TYR A 75 5.16 -17.69 -7.88
C TYR A 75 5.84 -16.77 -6.87
N GLY A 76 5.43 -15.50 -6.82
CA GLY A 76 6.05 -14.51 -5.95
C GLY A 76 5.79 -14.79 -4.48
N GLN A 77 4.63 -15.33 -4.14
CA GLN A 77 4.31 -15.78 -2.77
C GLN A 77 5.21 -16.94 -2.32
N ILE A 78 5.43 -17.93 -3.19
CA ILE A 78 6.35 -19.04 -2.93
C ILE A 78 7.78 -18.54 -2.81
N TYR A 79 8.19 -17.59 -3.65
CA TYR A 79 9.49 -16.96 -3.53
C TYR A 79 9.65 -16.24 -2.18
N THR A 80 8.70 -15.38 -1.76
CA THR A 80 8.76 -14.71 -0.44
C THR A 80 8.83 -15.70 0.71
N ALA A 81 8.03 -16.77 0.66
CA ALA A 81 7.94 -17.73 1.76
C ALA A 81 9.24 -18.52 2.01
N PHE A 82 10.10 -18.62 0.98
CA PHE A 82 11.29 -19.47 1.04
C PHE A 82 12.58 -18.76 0.57
N GLU A 83 12.52 -17.45 0.31
CA GLU A 83 13.73 -16.70 -0.04
C GLU A 83 14.71 -16.70 1.13
N GLY A 84 15.98 -17.04 0.84
CA GLY A 84 17.01 -17.19 1.88
C GLY A 84 17.14 -18.60 2.44
N GLU A 85 16.13 -19.46 2.28
CA GLU A 85 16.21 -20.85 2.71
C GLU A 85 17.10 -21.70 1.79
N SER A 86 17.79 -22.67 2.38
CA SER A 86 18.59 -23.65 1.64
C SER A 86 18.22 -25.06 2.05
N ILE A 87 18.05 -25.94 1.07
CA ILE A 87 17.79 -27.36 1.30
C ILE A 87 19.05 -28.10 0.87
N LEU A 88 19.66 -28.85 1.80
CA LEU A 88 20.92 -29.58 1.57
C LEU A 88 22.06 -28.64 1.09
N GLY A 89 22.08 -27.39 1.55
CA GLY A 89 23.06 -26.38 1.13
C GLY A 89 22.82 -25.77 -0.25
N LEU A 90 21.75 -26.16 -0.96
CA LEU A 90 21.36 -25.59 -2.24
C LEU A 90 20.29 -24.52 -2.03
N GLY A 91 20.55 -23.31 -2.53
CA GLY A 91 19.57 -22.22 -2.57
C GLY A 91 18.51 -22.43 -3.66
N LEU A 92 17.62 -23.41 -3.47
CA LEU A 92 16.63 -23.86 -4.46
C LEU A 92 15.58 -22.79 -4.81
N PHE A 93 15.33 -21.84 -3.90
CA PHE A 93 14.29 -20.83 -4.04
C PHE A 93 14.77 -19.54 -4.71
N ARG A 94 16.00 -19.50 -5.23
CA ARG A 94 16.48 -18.38 -6.06
C ARG A 94 15.79 -18.40 -7.43
N HIS A 95 15.54 -17.24 -8.03
CA HIS A 95 14.89 -17.14 -9.35
C HIS A 95 15.51 -18.05 -10.41
N ARG A 96 16.85 -18.19 -10.43
CA ARG A 96 17.60 -19.05 -11.35
C ARG A 96 17.17 -20.54 -11.36
N ILE A 97 16.62 -21.04 -10.25
CA ILE A 97 16.14 -22.44 -10.14
C ILE A 97 14.61 -22.46 -10.11
N LEU A 98 14.00 -21.57 -9.32
CA LEU A 98 12.55 -21.54 -9.13
C LEU A 98 11.80 -21.23 -10.43
N PHE A 99 12.29 -20.29 -11.24
CA PHE A 99 11.63 -19.91 -12.50
C PHE A 99 11.61 -21.06 -13.52
N PRO A 100 12.74 -21.70 -13.89
CA PRO A 100 12.72 -22.88 -14.75
C PRO A 100 11.84 -24.01 -14.23
N PHE A 101 11.81 -24.22 -12.91
CA PHE A 101 10.97 -25.23 -12.27
C PHE A 101 9.47 -24.95 -12.48
N PHE A 102 9.02 -23.71 -12.27
CA PHE A 102 7.63 -23.31 -12.55
C PHE A 102 7.28 -23.44 -14.04
N CYS A 103 8.19 -23.06 -14.95
CA CYS A 103 8.00 -23.26 -16.38
C CYS A 103 7.86 -24.74 -16.74
N PHE A 104 8.67 -25.61 -16.13
CA PHE A 104 8.59 -27.06 -16.31
C PHE A 104 7.26 -27.62 -15.81
N ILE A 105 6.81 -27.25 -14.60
CA ILE A 105 5.49 -27.65 -14.08
C ILE A 105 4.38 -27.16 -15.02
N GLY A 106 4.43 -25.90 -15.44
CA GLY A 106 3.46 -25.33 -16.37
C GLY A 106 3.37 -26.13 -17.67
N LEU A 107 4.53 -26.49 -18.25
CA LEU A 107 4.58 -27.32 -19.46
C LEU A 107 3.96 -28.70 -19.24
N VAL A 108 4.32 -29.39 -18.14
CA VAL A 108 3.76 -30.71 -17.80
C VAL A 108 2.24 -30.63 -17.64
N VAL A 109 1.74 -29.64 -16.92
CA VAL A 109 0.31 -29.40 -16.71
C VAL A 109 -0.42 -29.15 -18.03
N VAL A 110 0.11 -28.27 -18.88
CA VAL A 110 -0.47 -27.98 -20.21
C VAL A 110 -0.53 -29.26 -21.05
N VAL A 111 0.57 -30.00 -21.16
CA VAL A 111 0.62 -31.23 -21.96
C VAL A 111 -0.37 -32.27 -21.43
N TRP A 112 -0.45 -32.42 -20.11
CA TRP A 112 -1.36 -33.39 -19.48
C TRP A 112 -2.84 -33.02 -19.70
N ILE A 113 -3.25 -31.76 -19.45
CA ILE A 113 -4.64 -31.33 -19.65
C ILE A 113 -5.02 -31.44 -21.12
N VAL A 114 -4.18 -30.92 -22.02
CA VAL A 114 -4.51 -30.87 -23.45
C VAL A 114 -4.53 -32.27 -24.07
N ARG A 115 -3.56 -33.14 -23.76
CA ARG A 115 -3.42 -34.43 -24.47
C ARG A 115 -3.97 -35.65 -23.74
N ARG A 116 -4.07 -35.62 -22.40
CA ARG A 116 -4.37 -36.83 -21.61
C ARG A 116 -5.71 -36.76 -20.88
N MET A 117 -6.18 -35.57 -20.53
CA MET A 117 -7.46 -35.43 -19.84
C MET A 117 -8.62 -35.80 -20.75
N LYS A 118 -9.55 -36.65 -20.29
CA LYS A 118 -10.70 -37.10 -21.10
C LYS A 118 -11.96 -36.25 -20.90
N GLN A 119 -12.24 -35.81 -19.66
CA GLN A 119 -13.48 -35.11 -19.28
C GLN A 119 -13.21 -33.80 -18.52
N PRO A 120 -12.58 -32.80 -19.17
CA PRO A 120 -12.30 -31.49 -18.55
C PRO A 120 -13.56 -30.73 -18.08
N GLU A 121 -14.70 -30.97 -18.73
CA GLU A 121 -16.00 -30.37 -18.40
C GLU A 121 -16.50 -30.74 -17.00
N SER A 122 -16.10 -31.91 -16.49
CA SER A 122 -16.49 -32.39 -15.15
C SER A 122 -16.02 -31.48 -14.02
N PHE A 123 -14.89 -30.79 -14.22
CA PHE A 123 -14.31 -29.86 -13.24
C PHE A 123 -14.93 -28.46 -13.29
N THR A 124 -15.61 -28.10 -14.39
CA THR A 124 -16.04 -26.73 -14.65
C THR A 124 -17.00 -26.20 -13.58
N TYR A 125 -17.96 -27.03 -13.17
CA TYR A 125 -18.93 -26.64 -12.14
C TYR A 125 -18.25 -26.40 -10.79
N SER A 126 -17.45 -27.37 -10.34
CA SER A 126 -16.76 -27.31 -9.05
C SER A 126 -15.78 -26.14 -8.99
N LEU A 127 -14.98 -25.92 -10.05
CA LEU A 127 -14.05 -24.81 -10.11
C LEU A 127 -14.77 -23.46 -10.15
N ASN A 128 -15.85 -23.31 -10.93
CA ASN A 128 -16.65 -22.09 -10.89
C ASN A 128 -17.20 -21.83 -9.48
N LEU A 129 -17.71 -22.86 -8.79
CA LEU A 129 -18.24 -22.74 -7.44
C LEU A 129 -17.15 -22.36 -6.43
N VAL A 130 -15.98 -23.01 -6.49
CA VAL A 130 -14.82 -22.70 -5.64
C VAL A 130 -14.34 -21.26 -5.89
N SER A 131 -14.19 -20.83 -7.14
CA SER A 131 -13.74 -19.46 -7.43
C SER A 131 -14.74 -18.40 -6.96
N ILE A 132 -16.05 -18.67 -7.04
CA ILE A 132 -17.06 -17.78 -6.45
C ILE A 132 -16.90 -17.75 -4.93
N PHE A 133 -16.77 -18.92 -4.29
CA PHE A 133 -16.64 -19.01 -2.84
C PHE A 133 -15.39 -18.30 -2.32
N LEU A 134 -14.25 -18.42 -3.02
CA LEU A 134 -13.00 -17.73 -2.69
C LEU A 134 -13.13 -16.20 -2.70
N LEU A 135 -14.05 -15.64 -3.48
CA LEU A 135 -14.30 -14.19 -3.54
C LEU A 135 -15.15 -13.67 -2.38
N ILE A 136 -15.90 -14.54 -1.69
CA ILE A 136 -16.85 -14.13 -0.64
C ILE A 136 -16.12 -13.48 0.54
N TYR A 137 -15.14 -14.17 1.13
CA TYR A 137 -14.40 -13.66 2.29
C TYR A 137 -13.68 -12.32 2.03
N PRO A 138 -12.86 -12.16 0.96
CA PRO A 138 -12.18 -10.89 0.73
C PRO A 138 -13.15 -9.77 0.36
N PHE A 139 -14.26 -10.07 -0.34
CA PHE A 139 -15.31 -9.08 -0.59
C PHE A 139 -15.92 -8.57 0.71
N PHE A 140 -16.30 -9.47 1.63
CA PHE A 140 -16.84 -9.08 2.94
C PHE A 140 -15.83 -8.31 3.79
N THR A 141 -14.54 -8.67 3.72
CA THR A 141 -13.47 -7.96 4.44
C THR A 141 -13.37 -6.52 3.95
N ILE A 142 -13.32 -6.29 2.64
CA ILE A 142 -13.30 -4.95 2.05
C ILE A 142 -14.56 -4.18 2.44
N LEU A 143 -15.74 -4.79 2.27
CA LEU A 143 -17.00 -4.13 2.58
C LEU A 143 -17.11 -3.75 4.06
N SER A 144 -16.76 -4.67 4.96
CA SER A 144 -16.78 -4.43 6.41
C SER A 144 -15.82 -3.30 6.79
N ASN A 145 -14.62 -3.28 6.21
CA ASN A 145 -13.63 -2.23 6.49
C ASN A 145 -14.13 -0.85 6.00
N LEU A 146 -14.72 -0.78 4.80
CA LEU A 146 -15.28 0.48 4.28
C LEU A 146 -16.44 0.99 5.14
N ILE A 147 -17.32 0.10 5.62
CA ILE A 147 -18.42 0.45 6.51
C ILE A 147 -17.87 0.95 7.86
N GLN A 148 -16.94 0.21 8.47
CA GLN A 148 -16.31 0.60 9.74
C GLN A 148 -15.62 1.97 9.60
N GLN A 149 -14.83 2.18 8.55
CA GLN A 149 -14.17 3.47 8.30
C GLN A 149 -15.18 4.61 8.13
N SER A 150 -16.28 4.39 7.42
CA SER A 150 -17.33 5.40 7.26
C SER A 150 -18.01 5.75 8.58
N ILE A 151 -18.26 4.76 9.45
CA ILE A 151 -18.85 4.98 10.76
C ILE A 151 -17.87 5.75 11.65
N SER A 152 -16.61 5.31 11.74
CA SER A 152 -15.57 5.98 12.54
C SER A 152 -15.36 7.44 12.12
N ASN A 153 -15.31 7.71 10.80
CA ASN A 153 -15.17 9.08 10.27
C ASN A 153 -16.33 9.99 10.69
N ALA A 154 -17.56 9.46 10.75
CA ALA A 154 -18.71 10.22 11.20
C ALA A 154 -18.64 10.53 12.71
N SER A 155 -18.16 9.57 13.52
CA SER A 155 -18.00 9.76 14.97
C SER A 155 -16.93 10.79 15.32
N SER A 156 -15.71 10.68 14.77
CA SER A 156 -14.61 11.59 15.15
C SER A 156 -14.86 13.04 14.75
N LYS A 157 -15.60 13.29 13.66
CA LYS A 157 -16.01 14.64 13.26
C LYS A 157 -16.99 15.28 14.25
N ASN A 158 -17.81 14.49 14.94
CA ASN A 158 -18.78 14.99 15.92
C ASN A 158 -18.14 15.27 17.29
N GLU A 159 -17.12 14.51 17.69
CA GLU A 159 -16.45 14.65 19.00
C GLU A 159 -15.44 15.80 19.04
N SER A 160 -14.88 16.21 17.91
CA SER A 160 -13.82 17.21 17.82
C SER A 160 -14.29 18.68 17.95
N ALA A 161 -15.41 18.94 18.62
CA ALA A 161 -15.90 20.30 18.87
C ALA A 161 -15.00 21.03 19.88
N VAL A 162 -13.94 21.68 19.38
CA VAL A 162 -13.04 22.50 20.20
C VAL A 162 -13.76 23.78 20.61
N ALA A 163 -13.64 24.16 21.89
CA ALA A 163 -14.17 25.41 22.39
C ALA A 163 -13.49 26.60 21.69
N ASN A 164 -14.28 27.42 21.00
CA ASN A 164 -13.81 28.65 20.37
C ASN A 164 -13.22 29.58 21.44
N SER A 165 -11.90 29.64 21.49
CA SER A 165 -11.19 30.67 22.22
C SER A 165 -11.03 31.85 21.26
N SER A 166 -11.52 33.04 21.64
CA SER A 166 -11.20 34.27 20.89
C SER A 166 -9.71 34.53 21.02
N VAL A 167 -8.97 34.37 19.94
CA VAL A 167 -7.53 34.63 19.91
C VAL A 167 -7.30 35.97 19.20
N ASP A 168 -7.01 37.02 19.99
CA ASP A 168 -6.53 38.34 19.52
C ASP A 168 -5.03 38.33 19.16
N ALA A 169 -4.42 37.14 18.99
CA ALA A 169 -3.01 37.00 18.68
C ALA A 169 -2.76 36.92 17.17
N VAL A 170 -1.56 37.32 16.75
CA VAL A 170 -1.03 37.02 15.42
C VAL A 170 -1.12 35.50 15.21
N MET A 171 -1.75 35.08 14.12
CA MET A 171 -1.92 33.67 13.75
C MET A 171 -0.89 33.30 12.69
N PRO A 172 0.30 32.79 13.07
CA PRO A 172 1.32 32.38 12.11
C PRO A 172 0.92 31.08 11.43
N ASP A 173 1.56 30.77 10.31
CA ASP A 173 1.55 29.41 9.78
C ASP A 173 2.17 28.42 10.78
N VAL A 174 1.57 27.25 10.90
CA VAL A 174 2.01 26.19 11.79
C VAL A 174 2.35 24.95 10.97
N TYR A 175 3.58 24.46 11.11
CA TYR A 175 4.09 23.30 10.40
C TYR A 175 4.28 22.13 11.37
N TYR A 176 3.55 21.05 11.14
CA TYR A 176 3.76 19.78 11.81
C TYR A 176 4.46 18.81 10.85
N ILE A 177 5.79 18.75 10.96
CA ILE A 177 6.66 17.95 10.08
C ILE A 177 7.08 16.67 10.81
N ILE A 178 6.73 15.52 10.26
CA ILE A 178 7.08 14.19 10.79
C ILE A 178 7.96 13.46 9.79
N LEU A 179 9.10 12.95 10.25
CA LEU A 179 9.98 12.05 9.50
C LEU A 179 9.75 10.61 9.99
N ASP A 180 9.09 9.78 9.18
CA ASP A 180 8.67 8.42 9.54
C ASP A 180 9.88 7.49 9.71
N GLY A 181 10.02 6.95 10.94
CA GLY A 181 11.13 6.09 11.33
C GLY A 181 12.44 6.83 11.59
N TYR A 182 12.44 8.16 11.75
CA TYR A 182 13.66 8.91 12.06
C TYR A 182 14.07 8.72 13.53
N GLY A 183 15.24 8.11 13.73
CA GLY A 183 15.80 7.83 15.05
C GLY A 183 16.37 9.07 15.74
N ARG A 184 16.43 9.03 17.06
CA ARG A 184 17.14 10.02 17.88
C ARG A 184 18.66 9.94 17.64
N GLN A 185 19.38 11.04 17.82
CA GLN A 185 20.82 11.16 17.57
C GLN A 185 21.66 10.04 18.23
N ASP A 186 21.42 9.75 19.51
CA ASP A 186 22.12 8.71 20.25
C ASP A 186 21.88 7.30 19.67
N VAL A 187 20.65 7.00 19.27
CA VAL A 187 20.29 5.72 18.63
C VAL A 187 20.92 5.62 17.24
N LEU A 188 20.86 6.68 16.44
CA LEU A 188 21.49 6.71 15.12
C LEU A 188 23.01 6.50 15.21
N LEU A 189 23.67 7.12 16.20
CA LEU A 189 25.09 6.95 16.43
C LEU A 189 25.45 5.54 16.93
N ASN A 190 24.74 5.04 17.94
CA ASN A 190 25.09 3.78 18.60
C ASN A 190 24.76 2.54 17.77
N GLU A 191 23.60 2.53 17.08
CA GLU A 191 23.12 1.36 16.33
C GLU A 191 23.56 1.38 14.87
N TYR A 192 23.73 2.57 14.28
CA TYR A 192 24.03 2.74 12.85
C TYR A 192 25.37 3.42 12.57
N GLY A 193 26.09 3.90 13.59
CA GLY A 193 27.35 4.65 13.41
C GLY A 193 27.16 6.00 12.72
N PHE A 194 25.93 6.51 12.66
CA PHE A 194 25.59 7.74 11.94
C PHE A 194 25.54 8.95 12.88
N ASP A 195 26.52 9.86 12.74
CA ASP A 195 26.53 11.13 13.47
C ASP A 195 25.68 12.17 12.73
N ASN A 196 24.51 12.50 13.28
CA ASN A 196 23.62 13.54 12.77
C ASN A 196 23.78 14.89 13.51
N SER A 197 24.86 15.09 14.27
CA SER A 197 25.07 16.30 15.11
C SER A 197 25.02 17.60 14.32
N GLU A 198 25.49 17.62 13.07
CA GLU A 198 25.41 18.79 12.18
C GLU A 198 23.96 19.25 11.98
N PHE A 199 23.05 18.31 11.69
CA PHE A 199 21.64 18.60 11.49
C PHE A 199 20.99 19.16 12.77
N ILE A 200 21.23 18.50 13.92
CA ILE A 200 20.69 18.92 15.21
C ILE A 200 21.23 20.31 15.62
N ASN A 201 22.52 20.55 15.46
CA ASN A 201 23.12 21.86 15.73
C ASN A 201 22.59 22.93 14.78
N GLY A 202 22.32 22.58 13.51
CA GLY A 202 21.64 23.45 12.58
C GLY A 202 20.23 23.84 13.03
N LEU A 203 19.45 22.92 13.62
CA LEU A 203 18.14 23.23 14.20
C LEU A 203 18.28 24.15 15.42
N ARG A 204 19.20 23.86 16.34
CA ARG A 204 19.48 24.73 17.51
C ARG A 204 19.85 26.15 17.09
N ALA A 205 20.73 26.29 16.10
CA ALA A 205 21.16 27.59 15.58
C ALA A 205 20.01 28.41 14.97
N ARG A 206 18.94 27.76 14.51
CA ARG A 206 17.70 28.39 14.02
C ARG A 206 16.68 28.67 15.13
N GLY A 207 17.00 28.37 16.39
CA GLY A 207 16.14 28.62 17.54
C GLY A 207 15.18 27.48 17.90
N PHE A 208 15.32 26.29 17.28
CA PHE A 208 14.51 25.14 17.67
C PHE A 208 14.93 24.60 19.04
N TYR A 209 13.93 24.27 19.87
CA TYR A 209 14.13 23.48 21.08
C TYR A 209 14.34 22.01 20.73
N ILE A 210 15.44 21.42 21.22
CA ILE A 210 15.75 20.00 21.01
C ILE A 210 15.41 19.23 22.29
N ALA A 211 14.35 18.45 22.24
CA ALA A 211 13.90 17.61 23.35
C ALA A 211 14.66 16.27 23.36
N GLU A 212 15.89 16.25 23.88
CA GLU A 212 16.79 15.08 23.82
C GLU A 212 16.22 13.83 24.50
N CYS A 213 15.32 13.98 25.47
CA CYS A 213 14.69 12.86 26.18
C CYS A 213 13.25 12.59 25.74
N SER A 214 12.76 13.21 24.65
CA SER A 214 11.41 12.95 24.16
C SER A 214 11.25 11.52 23.65
N GLN A 215 10.03 11.02 23.75
CA GLN A 215 9.62 9.70 23.28
C GLN A 215 8.29 9.87 22.54
N SER A 216 8.05 9.02 21.53
CA SER A 216 6.71 8.91 20.95
C SER A 216 5.78 8.22 21.93
N ASN A 217 4.49 8.57 21.91
CA ASN A 217 3.48 7.90 22.73
C ASN A 217 3.35 6.41 22.37
N TYR A 218 3.62 6.06 21.11
CA TYR A 218 3.56 4.70 20.58
C TYR A 218 4.63 4.48 19.49
N ALA A 219 5.00 3.22 19.23
CA ALA A 219 6.08 2.86 18.31
C ALA A 219 5.66 2.79 16.81
N HIS A 220 4.36 2.80 16.52
CA HIS A 220 3.84 2.62 15.16
C HIS A 220 3.04 3.83 14.69
N THR A 221 3.15 4.20 13.41
CA THR A 221 2.51 5.38 12.80
C THR A 221 1.00 5.46 13.08
N LEU A 222 0.29 4.34 12.92
CA LEU A 222 -1.17 4.27 13.15
C LEU A 222 -1.57 4.40 14.63
N TYR A 223 -0.61 4.42 15.55
CA TYR A 223 -0.84 4.63 16.98
C TYR A 223 -0.30 6.00 17.41
N SER A 224 0.92 6.34 16.98
CA SER A 224 1.61 7.56 17.38
C SER A 224 0.93 8.82 16.84
N LEU A 225 0.53 8.81 15.56
CA LEU A 225 -0.07 10.00 14.94
C LEU A 225 -1.48 10.31 15.46
N PRO A 226 -2.43 9.36 15.56
CA PRO A 226 -3.73 9.69 16.15
C PRO A 226 -3.60 10.14 17.60
N SER A 227 -2.64 9.61 18.39
CA SER A 227 -2.40 10.10 19.75
C SER A 227 -1.89 11.54 19.75
N SER A 228 -0.83 11.85 18.98
CA SER A 228 -0.26 13.20 18.96
C SER A 228 -1.21 14.25 18.37
N LEU A 229 -2.04 13.86 17.40
CA LEU A 229 -3.03 14.73 16.75
C LEU A 229 -4.31 14.94 17.57
N ASN A 230 -4.42 14.29 18.73
CA ASN A 230 -5.53 14.46 19.67
C ASN A 230 -5.09 14.85 21.09
N TYR A 231 -3.79 15.02 21.32
CA TYR A 231 -3.20 15.36 22.62
C TYR A 231 -3.51 14.38 23.77
N ASP A 232 -3.85 13.13 23.45
CA ASP A 232 -4.22 12.11 24.44
C ASP A 232 -3.79 10.70 24.00
N TYR A 233 -3.77 9.77 24.94
CA TYR A 233 -3.52 8.35 24.69
C TYR A 233 -4.73 7.68 24.04
N LEU A 234 -4.48 6.66 23.23
CA LEU A 234 -5.53 5.95 22.48
C LEU A 234 -6.53 5.25 23.40
N ASP A 235 -6.09 4.83 24.59
CA ASP A 235 -6.96 4.22 25.60
C ASP A 235 -7.99 5.23 26.12
N SER A 236 -7.58 6.49 26.36
CA SER A 236 -8.49 7.58 26.74
C SER A 236 -9.44 7.95 25.59
N LEU A 237 -8.94 7.91 24.36
CA LEU A 237 -9.70 8.21 23.14
C LEU A 237 -10.64 7.05 22.72
N GLY A 238 -10.60 5.92 23.41
CA GLY A 238 -11.44 4.75 23.11
C GLY A 238 -11.15 4.10 21.75
N ALA A 239 -9.95 4.29 21.19
CA ALA A 239 -9.60 3.80 19.85
C ALA A 239 -9.14 2.33 19.88
N THR A 240 -10.08 1.43 19.66
CA THR A 240 -9.91 -0.03 19.77
C THR A 240 -9.47 -0.69 18.47
N ASN A 241 -9.79 -0.11 17.32
CA ASN A 241 -9.51 -0.69 16.01
C ASN A 241 -8.86 0.33 15.04
N ASP A 242 -8.39 -0.17 13.90
CA ASP A 242 -7.67 0.64 12.92
C ASP A 242 -8.56 1.71 12.29
N ALA A 243 -9.86 1.44 12.05
CA ALA A 243 -10.76 2.42 11.46
C ALA A 243 -10.93 3.67 12.37
N GLU A 244 -11.06 3.46 13.68
CA GLU A 244 -11.09 4.51 14.69
C GLU A 244 -9.78 5.31 14.72
N ARG A 245 -8.63 4.63 14.72
CA ARG A 245 -7.31 5.28 14.70
C ARG A 245 -7.09 6.10 13.42
N ILE A 246 -7.44 5.56 12.26
CA ILE A 246 -7.36 6.28 10.98
C ILE A 246 -8.26 7.51 11.03
N SER A 247 -9.47 7.39 11.59
CA SER A 247 -10.38 8.52 11.73
C SER A 247 -9.83 9.61 12.64
N LEU A 248 -9.30 9.24 13.82
CA LEU A 248 -8.64 10.17 14.75
C LEU A 248 -7.38 10.81 14.17
N LEU A 249 -6.66 10.12 13.28
CA LEU A 249 -5.52 10.67 12.55
C LEU A 249 -5.98 11.71 11.53
N LYS A 250 -7.05 11.43 10.77
CA LYS A 250 -7.53 12.31 9.70
C LYS A 250 -8.37 13.49 10.17
N HIS A 251 -9.11 13.31 11.25
CA HIS A 251 -10.09 14.25 11.78
C HIS A 251 -9.90 14.47 13.29
N GLY A 252 -8.64 14.52 13.74
CA GLY A 252 -8.31 14.69 15.14
C GLY A 252 -8.49 16.12 15.67
N ALA A 253 -8.45 16.26 16.99
CA ALA A 253 -8.67 17.52 17.71
C ALA A 253 -7.72 18.65 17.28
N VAL A 254 -6.45 18.33 16.95
CA VAL A 254 -5.49 19.33 16.41
C VAL A 254 -6.02 19.96 15.13
N ARG A 255 -6.38 19.13 14.15
CA ARG A 255 -6.88 19.61 12.86
C ARG A 255 -8.16 20.42 13.04
N ALA A 256 -9.11 19.90 13.81
CA ALA A 256 -10.36 20.58 14.10
C ALA A 256 -10.15 21.95 14.80
N ALA A 257 -9.17 22.05 15.71
CA ALA A 257 -8.84 23.31 16.37
C ALA A 257 -8.33 24.39 15.39
N PHE A 258 -7.53 23.98 14.41
CA PHE A 258 -7.02 24.89 13.37
C PHE A 258 -8.13 25.26 12.37
N GLU A 259 -8.97 24.30 11.94
CA GLU A 259 -10.14 24.55 11.09
C GLU A 259 -11.13 25.52 11.76
N ALA A 260 -11.43 25.34 13.05
CA ALA A 260 -12.31 26.23 13.82
C ALA A 260 -11.76 27.66 13.94
N GLN A 261 -10.44 27.81 13.93
CA GLN A 261 -9.78 29.12 13.89
C GLN A 261 -9.64 29.66 12.46
N GLY A 262 -10.15 28.98 11.44
CA GLY A 262 -10.14 29.40 10.04
C GLY A 262 -8.80 29.21 9.32
N TYR A 263 -7.92 28.33 9.81
CA TYR A 263 -6.71 27.94 9.09
C TYR A 263 -7.07 27.11 7.87
N SER A 264 -6.34 27.33 6.77
CA SER A 264 -6.35 26.42 5.63
C SER A 264 -5.45 25.23 5.91
N ILE A 265 -5.97 24.02 5.69
CA ILE A 265 -5.25 22.78 5.93
C ILE A 265 -4.46 22.41 4.68
N VAL A 266 -3.16 22.14 4.86
CA VAL A 266 -2.27 21.66 3.81
C VAL A 266 -1.79 20.27 4.18
N ALA A 267 -2.00 19.31 3.29
CA ALA A 267 -1.55 17.94 3.46
C ALA A 267 -1.02 17.36 2.14
N PHE A 268 -0.37 16.21 2.22
CA PHE A 268 0.38 15.67 1.09
C PHE A 268 0.13 14.18 0.85
N PRO A 269 0.28 13.73 -0.39
CA PRO A 269 0.42 12.31 -0.71
C PRO A 269 1.62 11.69 0.01
N THR A 270 1.40 10.56 0.66
CA THR A 270 2.40 9.78 1.40
C THR A 270 2.65 8.41 0.77
N GLY A 271 1.68 7.88 0.02
CA GLY A 271 1.64 6.52 -0.52
C GLY A 271 0.87 5.53 0.36
N TRP A 272 0.30 5.99 1.48
CA TRP A 272 -0.44 5.17 2.42
C TRP A 272 -1.78 5.83 2.73
N SER A 273 -2.88 5.14 2.43
CA SER A 273 -4.21 5.73 2.54
C SER A 273 -4.56 6.15 3.97
N MET A 274 -4.02 5.46 4.98
CA MET A 274 -4.22 5.77 6.39
C MET A 274 -3.67 7.15 6.82
N THR A 275 -2.60 7.64 6.19
CA THR A 275 -1.95 8.92 6.58
C THR A 275 -2.28 10.09 5.65
N GLU A 276 -3.02 9.86 4.56
CA GLU A 276 -3.35 10.91 3.59
C GLU A 276 -4.67 11.62 3.92
N TRP A 277 -4.58 12.94 4.16
CA TRP A 277 -5.72 13.84 4.33
C TRP A 277 -6.15 14.39 2.98
N THR A 278 -6.76 13.54 2.17
CA THR A 278 -7.19 13.88 0.81
C THR A 278 -8.31 14.95 0.77
N ASP A 279 -8.90 15.28 1.93
CA ASP A 279 -9.92 16.30 2.11
C ASP A 279 -9.36 17.62 2.70
N ALA A 280 -8.04 17.82 2.67
CA ALA A 280 -7.42 19.10 3.01
C ALA A 280 -7.68 20.17 1.93
N ASP A 281 -7.65 21.45 2.30
CA ASP A 281 -7.87 22.58 1.38
C ASP A 281 -6.82 22.64 0.27
N ILE A 282 -5.57 22.31 0.61
CA ILE A 282 -4.47 22.20 -0.33
C ILE A 282 -3.90 20.79 -0.26
N TYR A 283 -4.08 20.04 -1.34
CA TYR A 283 -3.56 18.69 -1.51
C TYR A 283 -2.79 18.59 -2.85
N PRO A 284 -1.47 18.86 -2.85
CA PRO A 284 -0.70 18.92 -4.09
C PRO A 284 -0.58 17.55 -4.77
N ASP A 285 -0.66 17.53 -6.10
CA ASP A 285 -0.19 16.39 -6.86
C ASP A 285 1.35 16.30 -6.80
N TYR A 286 1.88 15.11 -7.02
CA TYR A 286 3.32 14.85 -7.00
C TYR A 286 3.90 14.55 -8.38
N GLY A 287 3.18 14.90 -9.44
CA GLY A 287 3.67 14.75 -10.82
C GLY A 287 3.77 13.29 -11.25
N LYS A 288 2.91 12.42 -10.70
CA LYS A 288 2.85 11.01 -11.12
C LYS A 288 2.39 10.90 -12.56
N SER A 289 3.02 9.98 -13.29
CA SER A 289 2.59 9.61 -14.63
C SER A 289 1.69 8.38 -14.60
N PHE A 290 1.03 8.05 -15.71
CA PHE A 290 0.31 6.78 -15.84
C PHE A 290 1.22 5.55 -15.67
N THR A 291 2.52 5.67 -15.96
CA THR A 291 3.49 4.59 -15.82
C THR A 291 4.04 4.46 -14.39
N THR A 292 3.81 5.47 -13.53
CA THR A 292 4.19 5.40 -12.13
C THR A 292 3.32 4.35 -11.42
N LEU A 293 3.98 3.38 -10.79
CA LEU A 293 3.30 2.32 -10.04
C LEU A 293 3.00 2.80 -8.62
N THR A 294 1.83 2.44 -8.10
CA THR A 294 1.53 2.59 -6.67
C THR A 294 2.22 1.50 -5.85
N GLU A 295 2.24 1.67 -4.53
CA GLU A 295 2.72 0.67 -3.57
C GLU A 295 1.95 -0.65 -3.71
N PHE A 296 0.62 -0.57 -3.91
CA PHE A 296 -0.21 -1.76 -4.10
C PHE A 296 0.06 -2.46 -5.44
N GLU A 297 0.24 -1.71 -6.53
CA GLU A 297 0.57 -2.28 -7.84
C GLU A 297 1.93 -2.97 -7.82
N THR A 298 2.91 -2.31 -7.18
CA THR A 298 4.23 -2.86 -6.87
C THR A 298 4.12 -4.18 -6.11
N LEU A 299 3.36 -4.20 -5.01
CA LEU A 299 3.16 -5.38 -4.19
C LEU A 299 2.47 -6.50 -5.00
N PHE A 300 1.45 -6.16 -5.77
CA PHE A 300 0.74 -7.10 -6.63
C PHE A 300 1.69 -7.77 -7.62
N LEU A 301 2.53 -7.01 -8.34
CA LEU A 301 3.49 -7.57 -9.28
C LEU A 301 4.48 -8.51 -8.60
N ASP A 302 4.93 -8.18 -7.38
CA ASP A 302 5.81 -9.02 -6.57
C ASP A 302 5.16 -10.31 -6.07
N THR A 303 3.83 -10.40 -6.03
CA THR A 303 3.16 -11.69 -5.77
C THR A 303 3.18 -12.63 -6.98
N THR A 304 3.47 -12.12 -8.18
CA THR A 304 3.35 -12.87 -9.44
C THR A 304 4.69 -13.37 -9.99
N LEU A 305 4.64 -14.12 -11.09
CA LEU A 305 5.82 -14.53 -11.87
C LEU A 305 6.60 -13.32 -12.42
N LEU A 306 5.97 -12.15 -12.53
CA LEU A 306 6.66 -10.92 -12.94
C LEU A 306 7.71 -10.46 -11.93
N ARG A 307 7.68 -10.96 -10.69
CA ARG A 307 8.71 -10.69 -9.69
C ARG A 307 10.13 -10.93 -10.20
N VAL A 308 10.32 -11.92 -11.09
CA VAL A 308 11.63 -12.18 -11.71
C VAL A 308 12.17 -10.95 -12.43
N ALA A 309 11.31 -10.22 -13.14
CA ALA A 309 11.67 -9.00 -13.84
C ALA A 309 11.81 -7.81 -12.88
N THR A 310 10.97 -7.73 -11.85
CA THR A 310 10.98 -6.61 -10.90
C THR A 310 12.20 -6.66 -9.98
N ASP A 311 12.58 -7.83 -9.48
CA ASP A 311 13.79 -8.02 -8.69
C ASP A 311 15.05 -7.87 -9.55
N TYR A 312 15.01 -8.28 -10.83
CA TYR A 312 16.10 -7.97 -11.76
C TYR A 312 16.27 -6.46 -11.99
N ASP A 313 15.18 -5.72 -12.17
CA ASP A 313 15.22 -4.26 -12.34
C ASP A 313 15.74 -3.56 -11.07
N ARG A 314 15.28 -3.98 -9.88
CA ARG A 314 15.75 -3.46 -8.58
C ARG A 314 17.25 -3.63 -8.36
N LEU A 315 17.82 -4.74 -8.82
CA LEU A 315 19.25 -5.00 -8.68
C LEU A 315 20.12 -4.20 -9.67
N ASN A 316 19.54 -3.79 -10.81
CA ASN A 316 20.31 -3.19 -11.91
C ASN A 316 20.01 -1.70 -12.16
N SER A 317 18.88 -1.19 -11.68
CA SER A 317 18.43 0.19 -11.88
C SER A 317 18.46 0.98 -10.56
N LYS A 318 19.09 2.16 -10.59
CA LYS A 318 19.12 3.11 -9.46
C LYS A 318 17.79 3.86 -9.28
N THR A 319 16.93 3.86 -10.30
CA THR A 319 15.64 4.55 -10.33
C THR A 319 14.62 3.62 -10.98
N THR A 320 14.11 2.69 -10.19
CA THR A 320 13.03 1.80 -10.63
C THR A 320 11.68 2.51 -10.56
N PRO A 321 10.70 2.14 -11.41
CA PRO A 321 9.31 2.58 -11.26
C PRO A 321 8.74 2.36 -9.84
N TYR A 322 9.33 1.39 -9.12
CA TYR A 322 9.02 1.00 -7.75
C TYR A 322 9.41 2.03 -6.68
N SER A 323 10.51 2.77 -6.90
CA SER A 323 10.99 3.81 -5.97
C SER A 323 10.57 5.22 -6.39
N GLU A 324 10.14 5.36 -7.64
CA GLU A 324 9.87 6.65 -8.28
C GLU A 324 8.71 7.38 -7.62
N ALA A 325 7.58 6.70 -7.37
CA ALA A 325 6.40 7.32 -6.75
C ALA A 325 6.75 7.96 -5.40
N ARG A 326 7.47 7.21 -4.55
CA ARG A 326 7.90 7.70 -3.23
C ARG A 326 8.86 8.88 -3.33
N ARG A 327 9.83 8.82 -4.24
CA ARG A 327 10.78 9.92 -4.46
C ARG A 327 10.06 11.19 -4.95
N LEU A 328 9.14 11.04 -5.89
CA LEU A 328 8.33 12.15 -6.41
C LEU A 328 7.48 12.79 -5.29
N ARG A 329 6.84 12.00 -4.42
CA ARG A 329 6.08 12.51 -3.27
C ARG A 329 6.95 13.32 -2.31
N VAL A 330 8.10 12.79 -1.92
CA VAL A 330 9.03 13.50 -1.02
C VAL A 330 9.51 14.82 -1.64
N LEU A 331 9.92 14.81 -2.91
CA LEU A 331 10.41 16.01 -3.58
C LEU A 331 9.30 17.05 -3.81
N SER A 332 8.10 16.61 -4.17
CA SER A 332 6.92 17.49 -4.29
C SER A 332 6.59 18.12 -2.94
N MET A 333 6.56 17.33 -1.86
CA MET A 333 6.33 17.83 -0.50
C MET A 333 7.37 18.90 -0.11
N ILE A 334 8.67 18.63 -0.32
CA ILE A 334 9.73 19.62 -0.06
C ILE A 334 9.52 20.90 -0.87
N GLN A 335 9.15 20.77 -2.14
CA GLN A 335 8.94 21.92 -3.01
C GLN A 335 7.75 22.76 -2.53
N THR A 336 6.61 22.14 -2.23
CA THR A 336 5.44 22.88 -1.71
C THR A 336 5.72 23.51 -0.35
N LEU A 337 6.46 22.85 0.55
CA LEU A 337 6.84 23.45 1.85
C LEU A 337 7.62 24.76 1.70
N LYS A 338 8.36 24.95 0.60
CA LYS A 338 9.05 26.22 0.29
C LYS A 338 8.11 27.30 -0.25
N GLU A 339 6.98 26.89 -0.82
CA GLU A 339 6.02 27.79 -1.47
C GLU A 339 4.94 28.29 -0.51
N VAL A 340 4.53 27.48 0.48
CA VAL A 340 3.48 27.87 1.44
C VAL A 340 3.76 29.22 2.11
N PRO A 341 4.97 29.52 2.62
CA PRO A 341 5.26 30.82 3.25
C PRO A 341 5.11 32.04 2.33
N THR A 342 5.07 31.85 1.02
CA THR A 342 4.90 32.95 0.05
C THR A 342 3.44 33.25 -0.25
N ARG A 343 2.50 32.46 0.29
CA ARG A 343 1.06 32.63 0.10
C ARG A 343 0.48 33.46 1.24
N GLU A 344 -0.48 34.32 0.92
CA GLU A 344 -1.26 35.00 1.95
C GLU A 344 -2.22 34.00 2.63
N GLY A 345 -2.39 34.10 3.94
CA GLY A 345 -3.30 33.23 4.70
C GLY A 345 -2.71 32.81 6.04
N LYS A 346 -3.36 31.81 6.64
CA LYS A 346 -2.88 31.09 7.82
C LYS A 346 -3.01 29.60 7.56
N TYR A 347 -1.89 28.91 7.52
CA TYR A 347 -1.82 27.51 7.10
C TYR A 347 -1.48 26.60 8.26
N PHE A 348 -2.24 25.52 8.42
CA PHE A 348 -1.80 24.37 9.21
C PHE A 348 -1.31 23.31 8.25
N VAL A 349 0.00 23.06 8.26
CA VAL A 349 0.67 22.17 7.33
C VAL A 349 1.03 20.87 8.02
N PHE A 350 0.39 19.78 7.62
CA PHE A 350 0.75 18.43 8.06
C PHE A 350 1.62 17.76 7.00
N ALA A 351 2.92 17.66 7.26
CA ALA A 351 3.92 17.08 6.36
C ALA A 351 4.48 15.78 6.93
N HIS A 352 3.88 14.67 6.53
CA HIS A 352 4.36 13.33 6.89
C HIS A 352 5.30 12.79 5.81
N PHE A 353 6.60 12.94 6.05
CA PHE A 353 7.63 12.34 5.22
C PHE A 353 7.78 10.86 5.57
N VAL A 354 7.37 10.00 4.65
CA VAL A 354 7.68 8.56 4.73
C VAL A 354 9.14 8.39 4.34
N ILE A 355 10.08 8.88 5.14
CA ILE A 355 11.54 8.66 5.11
C ILE A 355 12.07 8.95 6.53
N PRO A 356 13.06 8.19 7.04
CA PRO A 356 13.88 7.19 6.34
C PRO A 356 13.27 5.78 6.21
N HIS A 357 12.00 5.52 6.56
CA HIS A 357 11.37 4.19 6.50
C HIS A 357 11.82 3.27 5.31
N PRO A 358 12.12 1.98 5.48
CA PRO A 358 12.49 1.11 4.35
C PRO A 358 11.37 0.95 3.29
N PRO A 359 11.68 0.62 2.02
CA PRO A 359 13.01 0.57 1.42
C PRO A 359 13.59 1.97 1.22
N PHE A 360 14.88 2.15 1.51
CA PHE A 360 15.53 3.47 1.43
C PHE A 360 15.61 3.97 -0.02
N SER A 361 15.12 5.18 -0.28
CA SER A 361 15.09 5.81 -1.62
C SER A 361 15.99 7.05 -1.74
N PHE A 362 16.62 7.45 -0.64
CA PHE A 362 17.53 8.58 -0.54
C PHE A 362 18.77 8.14 0.25
N GLY A 363 19.96 8.53 -0.22
CA GLY A 363 21.25 8.21 0.37
C GLY A 363 22.31 9.18 -0.12
#